data_AF-A0A8X6R5K5-F1
#
_entry.id   AF-A0A8X6R5K5-F1
#
_cell.length_a   1.000
_cell.length_b   1.000
_cell.length_c   1.000
_cell.angle_alpha   90.00
_cell.angle_beta   90.00
_cell.angle_gamma   90.00
#
_symmetry.space_group_name_H-M   'P 1'
#
loop_
_entity.id
_entity.type
_entity.pdbx_description
1 polymer ?
#
loop_
_entity_poly.entity_id
_entity_poly.type
_entity_poly.pdbx_seq_one_letter_code
_entity_poly.pdbx_strand_id
1 'polypeptide(L)'
;MATGPYLNPIYSRSQIDNDGRRPESGRKCIVNTARNRKAIEKRIQRNPRVSMRQIVRDMGISDRSVRRIAKTELGLKPYKLQKSELLTEKKTKSYGSEDAENF
;
A
#
# COMPACT_ATOMS: atom_id res chain seq x y z
N MET A 1 18.21 54.33 23.63
CA MET A 1 18.23 53.15 22.72
C MET A 1 17.93 51.90 23.55
N ALA A 2 16.79 51.25 23.33
CA ALA A 2 16.54 49.83 23.61
C ALA A 2 15.09 49.48 23.23
N THR A 3 14.86 48.92 22.05
CA THR A 3 13.59 48.28 21.68
C THR A 3 13.65 46.82 22.11
N GLY A 4 12.83 46.42 23.07
CA GLY A 4 12.69 45.00 23.45
C GLY A 4 11.42 44.77 24.27
N PRO A 5 10.99 43.52 24.42
CA PRO A 5 10.61 42.57 23.38
C PRO A 5 9.07 42.59 23.20
N TYR A 6 8.57 42.67 21.97
CA TYR A 6 7.15 42.47 21.70
C TYR A 6 6.81 40.99 21.90
N LEU A 7 6.50 40.62 23.14
CA LEU A 7 5.88 39.34 23.46
C LEU A 7 4.40 39.43 23.08
N ASN A 8 3.99 38.72 22.02
CA ASN A 8 2.58 38.64 21.62
C ASN A 8 1.82 37.66 22.55
N PRO A 9 0.74 38.08 23.24
CA PRO A 9 0.01 37.23 24.17
C PRO A 9 -1.20 36.57 23.48
N ILE A 10 -1.00 35.49 22.70
CA ILE A 10 -2.16 34.75 22.15
C ILE A 10 -2.09 33.22 22.31
N TYR A 11 -0.93 32.60 22.55
CA TYR A 11 -0.88 31.13 22.63
C TYR A 11 -0.53 30.64 24.04
N SER A 12 -1.52 30.02 24.69
CA SER A 12 -1.28 29.24 25.90
C SER A 12 -0.44 28.00 25.56
N ARG A 13 0.58 27.74 26.39
CA ARG A 13 1.59 26.67 26.24
C ARG A 13 0.99 25.26 26.13
N SER A 14 -0.27 25.07 26.54
CA SER A 14 -1.01 23.81 26.50
C SER A 14 -1.67 23.49 25.16
N GLN A 15 -1.58 24.37 24.15
CA GLN A 15 -2.14 24.14 22.81
C GLN A 15 -1.13 23.53 21.82
N ILE A 16 0.11 23.32 22.24
CA ILE A 16 1.20 22.83 21.39
C ILE A 16 1.44 21.35 21.67
N ASP A 17 0.40 20.53 21.51
CA ASP A 17 0.58 19.10 21.31
C ASP A 17 1.04 18.88 19.86
N ASN A 18 2.23 19.43 19.54
CA ASN A 18 2.95 19.11 18.33
C ASN A 18 3.45 17.67 18.50
N ASP A 19 2.84 16.72 17.81
CA ASP A 19 3.37 15.37 17.63
C ASP A 19 4.63 15.35 16.75
N GLY A 20 5.51 16.35 16.90
CA GLY A 20 6.91 16.43 16.47
C GLY A 20 7.22 16.21 14.98
N ARG A 21 6.26 15.79 14.17
CA ARG A 21 6.49 15.37 12.79
C ARG A 21 6.30 16.55 11.87
N ARG A 22 7.45 17.16 11.54
CA ARG A 22 7.56 18.09 10.43
C ARG A 22 6.98 17.42 9.17
N PRO A 23 5.98 18.01 8.49
CA PRO A 23 5.46 17.44 7.26
C PRO A 23 6.60 17.24 6.25
N GLU A 24 6.61 16.08 5.59
CA GLU A 24 7.70 15.70 4.69
C GLU A 24 7.91 16.75 3.60
N SER A 25 9.03 17.48 3.71
CA SER A 25 9.47 18.43 2.68
C SER A 25 10.15 17.65 1.56
N GLY A 26 9.36 17.21 0.57
CA GLY A 26 9.86 16.48 -0.60
C GLY A 26 8.98 16.64 -1.85
N ARG A 27 9.57 16.35 -3.03
CA ARG A 27 8.82 16.36 -4.30
C ARG A 27 7.78 15.25 -4.28
N LYS A 28 6.51 15.62 -4.47
CA LYS A 28 5.39 14.66 -4.53
C LYS A 28 5.65 13.62 -5.63
N CYS A 29 5.44 12.34 -5.32
CA CYS A 29 5.56 11.27 -6.29
C CYS A 29 4.37 11.33 -7.28
N ILE A 30 4.59 11.95 -8.44
CA ILE A 30 3.54 12.22 -9.46
C ILE A 30 2.91 10.92 -9.99
N VAL A 31 3.67 9.83 -10.05
CA VAL A 31 3.20 8.57 -10.63
C VAL A 31 2.30 7.78 -9.67
N ASN A 32 2.50 7.91 -8.35
CA ASN A 32 1.71 7.21 -7.33
C ASN A 32 0.39 7.93 -7.02
N THR A 33 -0.42 8.16 -8.04
CA THR A 33 -1.78 8.70 -7.86
C THR A 33 -2.75 7.59 -7.44
N ALA A 34 -3.81 7.96 -6.73
CA ALA A 34 -4.89 7.01 -6.37
C ALA A 34 -5.53 6.37 -7.62
N ARG A 35 -5.60 7.12 -8.73
CA ARG A 35 -6.07 6.61 -10.04
C ARG A 35 -5.19 5.46 -10.53
N ASN A 36 -3.88 5.64 -10.51
CA ASN A 36 -2.94 4.62 -10.98
C ASN A 36 -2.95 3.39 -10.08
N ARG A 37 -3.03 3.58 -8.75
CA ARG A 37 -3.20 2.48 -7.79
C ARG A 37 -4.44 1.64 -8.11
N LYS A 38 -5.61 2.26 -8.18
CA LYS A 38 -6.88 1.57 -8.51
C LYS A 38 -6.84 0.90 -9.88
N ALA A 39 -6.19 1.51 -10.88
CA ALA A 39 -6.10 0.94 -12.22
C ALA A 39 -5.18 -0.29 -12.27
N ILE A 40 -4.06 -0.29 -11.54
CA ILE A 40 -3.18 -1.45 -11.41
C ILE A 40 -3.90 -2.58 -10.68
N GLU A 41 -4.53 -2.27 -9.55
CA GLU A 41 -5.27 -3.21 -8.73
C GLU A 41 -6.38 -3.90 -9.53
N LYS A 42 -7.23 -3.14 -10.22
CA LYS A 42 -8.32 -3.68 -11.06
C LYS A 42 -7.81 -4.59 -12.18
N ARG A 43 -6.67 -4.27 -12.81
CA ARG A 43 -6.10 -5.14 -13.87
C ARG A 43 -5.65 -6.48 -13.30
N ILE A 44 -5.00 -6.47 -12.13
CA ILE A 44 -4.54 -7.69 -11.46
C ILE A 44 -5.72 -8.52 -10.95
N GLN A 45 -6.75 -7.87 -10.37
CA GLN A 45 -7.96 -8.57 -9.92
C GLN A 45 -8.71 -9.25 -11.08
N ARG A 46 -8.82 -8.59 -12.24
CA ARG A 46 -9.45 -9.16 -13.44
C ARG A 46 -8.68 -10.36 -13.99
N ASN A 47 -7.35 -10.26 -14.04
CA ASN A 47 -6.49 -11.33 -14.51
C ASN A 47 -5.22 -11.40 -13.64
N PRO A 48 -5.18 -12.28 -12.63
CA PRO A 48 -4.03 -12.37 -11.73
C PRO A 48 -2.79 -12.98 -12.41
N ARG A 49 -2.92 -13.55 -13.62
CA ARG A 49 -1.81 -14.11 -14.40
C ARG A 49 -1.13 -13.06 -15.29
N VAL A 50 -1.60 -11.82 -15.25
CA VAL A 50 -1.04 -10.72 -16.06
C VAL A 50 0.40 -10.40 -15.63
N SER A 51 1.27 -10.11 -16.61
CA SER A 51 2.63 -9.65 -16.32
C SER A 51 2.66 -8.16 -16.01
N MET A 52 3.58 -7.74 -15.15
CA MET A 52 3.80 -6.31 -14.86
C MET A 52 4.18 -5.53 -16.13
N ARG A 53 4.92 -6.15 -17.06
CA ARG A 53 5.25 -5.57 -18.37
C ARG A 53 4.01 -5.31 -19.23
N GLN A 54 2.97 -6.13 -19.14
CA GLN A 54 1.71 -5.86 -19.83
C GLN A 54 1.04 -4.63 -19.25
N ILE A 55 0.93 -4.54 -17.91
CA ILE A 55 0.33 -3.39 -17.21
C ILE A 55 1.06 -2.10 -17.57
N VAL A 56 2.39 -2.15 -17.67
CA VAL A 56 3.24 -1.05 -18.12
C VAL A 56 2.85 -0.55 -19.50
N ARG A 57 2.73 -1.47 -20.47
CA ARG A 57 2.31 -1.12 -21.86
C ARG A 57 0.91 -0.51 -21.88
N ASP A 58 -0.01 -1.05 -21.09
CA ASP A 58 -1.39 -0.57 -21.04
C ASP A 58 -1.55 0.79 -20.34
N MET A 59 -0.60 1.20 -19.50
CA MET A 59 -0.68 2.42 -18.69
C MET A 59 0.29 3.51 -19.11
N GLY A 60 1.34 3.19 -19.87
CA GLY A 60 2.42 4.13 -20.20
C GLY A 60 3.26 4.54 -18.97
N ILE A 61 3.29 3.73 -17.92
CA ILE A 61 4.05 3.99 -16.70
C ILE A 61 5.30 3.10 -16.68
N SER A 62 6.41 3.61 -16.15
CA SER A 62 7.65 2.82 -16.02
C SER A 62 7.45 1.51 -15.22
N ASP A 63 8.12 0.44 -15.66
CA ASP A 63 8.07 -0.88 -15.02
C ASP A 63 8.49 -0.83 -13.55
N ARG A 64 9.52 -0.03 -13.23
CA ARG A 64 9.96 0.17 -11.85
C ARG A 64 8.87 0.79 -10.97
N SER A 65 8.15 1.80 -11.47
CA SER A 65 7.06 2.42 -10.72
C SER A 65 5.87 1.48 -10.52
N VAL A 66 5.46 0.74 -11.56
CA VAL A 66 4.36 -0.24 -11.44
C VAL A 66 4.69 -1.31 -10.40
N ARG A 67 5.92 -1.86 -10.43
CA ARG A 67 6.36 -2.85 -9.43
C ARG A 67 6.38 -2.29 -8.02
N ARG A 68 6.90 -1.06 -7.85
CA ARG A 68 6.94 -0.40 -6.54
C ARG A 68 5.54 -0.18 -5.99
N ILE A 69 4.61 0.31 -6.82
CA ILE A 69 3.22 0.52 -6.42
C ILE A 69 2.57 -0.81 -6.04
N ALA A 70 2.72 -1.86 -6.87
CA ALA A 70 2.14 -3.16 -6.59
C ALA A 70 2.65 -3.76 -5.28
N LYS A 71 3.96 -3.67 -5.00
CA LYS A 71 4.57 -4.25 -3.80
C LYS A 71 4.34 -3.41 -2.53
N THR A 72 4.63 -2.12 -2.58
CA THR A 72 4.66 -1.25 -1.39
C THR A 72 3.29 -0.68 -1.06
N GLU A 73 2.56 -0.22 -2.07
CA GLU A 73 1.32 0.53 -1.86
C GLU A 73 0.08 -0.39 -1.85
N LEU A 74 0.09 -1.42 -2.70
CA LEU A 74 -1.03 -2.37 -2.82
C LEU A 74 -0.79 -3.68 -2.06
N GLY A 75 0.43 -3.93 -1.57
CA GLY A 75 0.76 -5.15 -0.83
C GLY A 75 0.58 -6.46 -1.64
N LEU A 76 0.56 -6.38 -2.98
CA LEU A 76 0.24 -7.51 -3.82
C LEU A 76 1.38 -8.52 -3.88
N LYS A 77 1.05 -9.78 -3.61
CA LYS A 77 1.97 -10.91 -3.78
C LYS A 77 1.99 -11.40 -5.24
N PRO A 78 3.13 -11.91 -5.74
CA PRO A 78 3.19 -12.63 -7.01
C PRO A 78 2.15 -13.77 -7.09
N TYR A 79 1.58 -13.97 -8.28
CA TYR A 79 0.54 -14.99 -8.53
C TYR A 79 0.91 -16.40 -8.04
N LYS A 80 2.16 -16.82 -8.23
CA LYS A 80 2.62 -18.16 -7.80
C LYS A 80 2.52 -18.35 -6.28
N LEU A 81 2.85 -17.32 -5.50
CA LEU A 81 2.78 -17.36 -4.04
C LEU A 81 1.32 -17.34 -3.56
N GLN A 82 0.48 -16.52 -4.17
CA GLN A 82 -0.96 -16.53 -3.89
C GLN A 82 -1.56 -17.91 -4.18
N LYS A 83 -1.17 -18.54 -5.30
CA LYS A 83 -1.65 -19.88 -5.66
C LYS A 83 -1.19 -20.96 -4.67
N SER A 84 0.06 -20.92 -4.20
CA SER A 84 0.54 -21.90 -3.21
C SER A 84 -0.19 -21.77 -1.87
N GLU A 85 -0.43 -20.53 -1.41
CA GLU A 85 -1.19 -20.26 -0.17
C GLU A 85 -2.63 -20.80 -0.27
N LEU A 86 -3.31 -20.54 -1.39
CA LEU A 86 -4.65 -21.08 -1.64
C LEU A 86 -4.69 -22.62 -1.69
N LEU A 87 -3.64 -23.26 -2.20
CA LEU A 87 -3.54 -24.73 -2.21
C LEU A 87 -3.34 -25.29 -0.81
N THR A 88 -2.55 -24.63 0.03
CA THR A 88 -2.38 -25.04 1.44
C THR A 88 -3.67 -24.87 2.23
N GLU A 89 -4.43 -23.78 2.03
CA GLU A 89 -5.72 -23.56 2.69
C GLU A 89 -6.80 -24.56 2.23
N LYS A 90 -6.78 -24.97 0.96
CA LYS A 90 -7.68 -26.02 0.47
C LYS A 90 -7.34 -27.37 1.07
N LYS A 91 -6.04 -27.67 1.18
CA LYS A 91 -5.54 -28.90 1.78
C LYS A 91 -5.98 -29.02 3.24
N THR A 92 -5.90 -27.96 4.04
CA THR A 92 -6.31 -28.02 5.46
C THR A 92 -7.81 -28.26 5.65
N LYS A 93 -8.67 -27.84 4.71
CA LYS A 93 -10.12 -28.08 4.78
C LYS A 93 -10.53 -29.51 4.43
N SER A 94 -9.78 -30.21 3.57
CA SER A 94 -10.16 -31.56 3.13
C SER A 94 -9.85 -32.65 4.16
N TYR A 95 -8.89 -32.45 5.06
CA TYR A 95 -8.54 -33.43 6.11
C TYR A 95 -9.32 -33.23 7.42
N GLY A 96 -10.36 -32.39 7.44
CA GLY A 96 -11.09 -32.04 8.67
C GLY A 96 -12.50 -32.62 8.80
N SER A 97 -12.98 -33.41 7.84
CA SER A 97 -14.38 -33.88 7.80
C SER A 97 -14.56 -35.40 7.69
N GLU A 98 -13.49 -36.18 7.56
CA GLU A 98 -13.57 -37.65 7.38
C GLU A 98 -13.23 -38.42 8.67
N ASP A 99 -12.68 -37.76 9.70
CA ASP A 99 -12.12 -38.43 10.88
C ASP A 99 -13.04 -38.43 12.11
N ALA A 100 -14.27 -37.91 12.01
CA ALA A 100 -15.18 -37.72 13.15
C ALA A 100 -16.29 -38.78 13.30
N GLU A 101 -16.38 -39.77 12.41
CA GLU A 101 -17.38 -40.85 12.48
C GLU A 101 -16.79 -42.24 12.80
N ASN A 102 -15.73 -42.28 13.61
CA ASN A 102 -15.19 -43.55 14.09
C ASN A 102 -14.66 -43.44 15.52
N PHE A 103 -15.58 -43.32 16.48
CA PHE A 103 -15.34 -43.65 17.89
C PHE A 103 -16.62 -44.15 18.56
#